data_AF-A0AAE0YXZ1-F1
#
_entry.id   AF-A0AAE0YXZ1-F1
#
_cell.length_a   1.000
_cell.length_b   1.000
_cell.length_c   1.000
_cell.angle_alpha   90.00
_cell.angle_beta   90.00
_cell.angle_gamma   90.00
#
_symmetry.space_group_name_H-M   'P 1'
#
loop_
_entity.id
_entity.type
_entity.pdbx_description
1 polymer ?
#
loop_
_entity_poly.entity_id
_entity_poly.type
_entity_poly.pdbx_seq_one_letter_code
_entity_poly.pdbx_strand_id
1 'polypeptide(L)'
;MRGRGDSVAGSGRGDSVAGRGRGDSVAGRGRGDSVAGRGRGDSVAGSGRGDSVAGSGRGDSVAGSGRGDSVAGSGRGDSVAGSGRGDSVAGSGRGDSVAGSGRGDSVAGSGRGDSVAGSGDITKREKRNKNGSQGGRKLHM
;
A
#
# COMPACT_ATOMS: atom_id res chain seq x y z
N MET A 1 5.43 -2.94 18.50
CA MET A 1 5.92 -2.11 19.63
C MET A 1 4.80 -1.13 20.03
N ARG A 2 4.90 -0.42 21.15
CA ARG A 2 3.94 0.62 21.57
C ARG A 2 4.76 1.86 21.94
N GLY A 3 5.06 2.70 20.97
CA GLY A 3 5.96 3.84 21.16
C GLY A 3 5.65 4.99 20.21
N ARG A 4 6.47 6.03 20.31
CA ARG A 4 6.55 7.11 19.32
C ARG A 4 7.89 6.94 18.62
N GLY A 5 7.88 6.81 17.30
CA GLY A 5 9.11 6.77 16.52
C GLY A 5 9.87 5.45 16.61
N ASP A 6 9.18 4.32 16.85
CA ASP A 6 9.86 3.02 16.92
C ASP A 6 10.28 2.57 15.52
N SER A 7 11.43 1.88 15.41
CA SER A 7 11.89 1.28 14.16
C SER A 7 12.05 -0.23 14.33
N VAL A 8 11.44 -1.02 13.45
CA VAL A 8 11.53 -2.48 13.43
C VAL A 8 11.77 -2.95 12.00
N ALA A 9 12.68 -3.91 11.84
CA ALA A 9 13.01 -4.50 10.55
C ALA A 9 13.09 -6.03 10.64
N GLY A 10 12.63 -6.71 9.59
CA GLY A 10 12.81 -8.15 9.36
C GLY A 10 13.50 -8.38 8.03
N SER A 11 14.25 -9.47 7.92
CA SER A 11 14.84 -9.90 6.66
C SER A 11 14.96 -11.41 6.59
N GLY A 12 14.53 -12.01 5.48
CA GLY A 12 14.71 -13.43 5.27
C GLY A 12 13.56 -14.07 4.52
N ARG A 13 12.92 -15.06 5.14
CA ARG A 13 11.81 -15.79 4.54
C ARG A 13 10.72 -16.01 5.58
N GLY A 14 9.57 -15.42 5.34
CA GLY A 14 8.39 -15.61 6.20
C GLY A 14 8.45 -14.77 7.46
N ASP A 15 9.17 -13.65 7.43
CA ASP A 15 9.25 -12.77 8.58
C ASP A 15 7.92 -12.05 8.80
N SER A 16 7.60 -11.78 10.07
CA SER A 16 6.41 -11.02 10.45
C SER A 16 6.81 -9.88 11.36
N VAL A 17 6.69 -8.65 10.88
CA VAL A 17 7.08 -7.44 11.60
C VAL A 17 5.91 -6.47 11.73
N ALA A 18 5.74 -5.89 12.92
CA ALA A 18 4.62 -5.01 13.20
C ALA A 18 4.97 -3.83 14.13
N GLY A 19 4.65 -2.62 13.66
CA GLY A 19 4.68 -1.36 14.42
C GLY A 19 3.27 -0.93 14.83
N ARG A 20 3.15 -0.24 15.97
CA ARG A 20 1.89 0.35 16.42
C ARG A 20 2.20 1.60 17.24
N GLY A 21 1.78 2.76 16.78
CA GLY A 21 2.17 3.96 17.48
C GLY A 21 1.93 5.24 16.71
N ARG A 22 2.89 6.15 16.81
CA ARG A 22 2.92 7.37 16.01
C ARG A 22 4.32 7.53 15.47
N GLY A 23 4.44 7.60 14.16
CA GLY A 23 5.72 7.81 13.50
C GLY A 23 6.59 6.56 13.48
N ASP A 24 5.99 5.38 13.61
CA ASP A 24 6.76 4.13 13.59
C ASP A 24 7.24 3.84 12.17
N SER A 25 8.42 3.23 12.04
CA SER A 25 8.98 2.72 10.79
C SER A 25 9.10 1.20 10.84
N VAL A 26 8.43 0.51 9.91
CA VAL A 26 8.36 -0.95 9.86
C VAL A 26 8.84 -1.40 8.49
N ALA A 27 9.87 -2.24 8.44
CA ALA A 27 10.45 -2.71 7.18
C ALA A 27 10.58 -4.24 7.12
N GLY A 28 10.30 -4.84 5.97
CA GLY A 28 10.59 -6.26 5.69
C GLY A 28 11.32 -6.41 4.38
N ARG A 29 12.26 -7.35 4.30
CA ARG A 29 12.94 -7.68 3.05
C ARG A 29 13.18 -9.18 2.89
N GLY A 30 12.57 -9.79 1.88
CA GLY A 30 12.68 -11.23 1.81
C GLY A 30 11.75 -11.92 0.83
N ARG A 31 11.22 -13.05 1.28
CA ARG A 31 10.25 -13.84 0.51
C ARG A 31 9.12 -14.25 1.42
N GLY A 32 7.92 -13.79 1.11
CA GLY A 32 6.72 -14.15 1.86
C GLY A 32 6.65 -13.44 3.21
N ASP A 33 7.26 -12.25 3.31
CA ASP A 33 7.27 -11.49 4.55
C ASP A 33 5.94 -10.74 4.73
N SER A 34 5.56 -10.51 5.98
CA SER A 34 4.39 -9.73 6.37
C SER A 34 4.81 -8.53 7.20
N VAL A 35 4.53 -7.33 6.70
CA VAL A 35 4.92 -6.05 7.31
C VAL A 35 3.67 -5.24 7.60
N ALA A 36 3.45 -4.86 8.86
CA ALA A 36 2.26 -4.11 9.26
C ALA A 36 2.57 -2.88 10.12
N GLY A 37 1.92 -1.76 9.83
CA GLY A 37 1.90 -0.56 10.68
C GLY A 37 0.48 -0.17 11.06
N ARG A 38 0.29 0.34 12.27
CA ARG A 38 -0.99 0.92 12.68
C ARG A 38 -0.81 2.10 13.60
N GLY A 39 -1.24 3.28 13.16
CA GLY A 39 -0.96 4.46 13.93
C GLY A 39 -1.30 5.78 13.24
N ARG A 40 -0.40 6.74 13.38
CA ARG A 40 -0.49 8.02 12.68
C ARG A 40 0.91 8.42 12.25
N GLY A 41 1.07 8.61 10.95
CA GLY A 41 2.32 9.02 10.35
C GLY A 41 3.32 7.87 10.31
N ASP A 42 2.84 6.63 10.30
CA ASP A 42 3.72 5.46 10.26
C ASP A 42 4.21 5.23 8.83
N SER A 43 5.42 4.70 8.69
CA SER A 43 6.02 4.29 7.42
C SER A 43 6.19 2.77 7.40
N VAL A 44 5.58 2.11 6.43
CA VAL A 44 5.58 0.64 6.31
C VAL A 44 6.12 0.26 4.95
N ALA A 45 7.20 -0.52 4.90
CA ALA A 45 7.86 -0.90 3.67
C ALA A 45 8.12 -2.41 3.59
N GLY A 46 7.86 -3.01 2.43
CA GLY A 46 8.25 -4.38 2.13
C GLY A 46 8.97 -4.46 0.80
N SER A 47 9.96 -5.35 0.69
CA SER A 47 10.60 -5.60 -0.60
C SER A 47 11.00 -7.06 -0.78
N GLY A 48 10.62 -7.67 -1.90
CA GLY A 48 10.86 -9.10 -2.04
C GLY A 48 10.01 -9.82 -3.06
N ARG A 49 9.56 -11.01 -2.69
CA ARG A 49 8.67 -11.81 -3.53
C ARG A 49 7.57 -12.41 -2.69
N GLY A 50 6.34 -12.04 -3.02
CA GLY A 50 5.14 -12.55 -2.35
C GLY A 50 4.94 -11.92 -0.99
N ASP A 51 5.44 -10.70 -0.80
CA ASP A 51 5.36 -10.01 0.48
C ASP A 51 3.99 -9.33 0.64
N SER A 52 3.54 -9.19 1.89
CA SER A 52 2.31 -8.49 2.25
C SER A 52 2.65 -7.28 3.12
N VAL A 53 2.30 -6.09 2.65
CA VAL A 53 2.59 -4.82 3.34
C VAL A 53 1.29 -4.10 3.63
N ALA A 54 1.03 -3.78 4.90
CA ALA A 54 -0.22 -3.16 5.32
C ALA A 54 0.00 -1.98 6.26
N GLY A 55 -0.66 -0.85 5.99
CA GLY A 55 -0.76 0.29 6.90
C GLY A 55 -2.20 0.62 7.23
N SER A 56 -2.45 1.08 8.46
CA SER A 56 -3.77 1.58 8.85
C SER A 56 -3.69 2.73 9.83
N GLY A 57 -4.31 3.86 9.50
CA GLY A 57 -4.13 5.03 10.35
C GLY A 57 -4.49 6.36 9.73
N ARG A 58 -3.64 7.35 9.97
CA ARG A 58 -3.79 8.70 9.44
C ARG A 58 -2.45 9.22 8.99
N GLY A 59 -2.34 9.54 7.70
CA GLY A 59 -1.12 10.08 7.12
C GLY A 59 -0.02 9.03 7.05
N ASP A 60 -0.39 7.76 6.93
CA ASP A 60 0.56 6.67 6.86
C ASP A 60 1.10 6.52 5.43
N SER A 61 2.35 6.08 5.30
CA SER A 61 2.99 5.76 4.02
C SER A 61 3.24 4.26 3.94
N VAL A 62 2.70 3.59 2.93
CA VAL A 62 2.80 2.14 2.73
C VAL A 62 3.42 1.88 1.37
N ALA A 63 4.56 1.18 1.33
CA ALA A 63 5.29 0.89 0.10
C ALA A 63 5.62 -0.60 0.00
N GLY A 64 5.41 -1.18 -1.18
CA GLY A 64 5.90 -2.52 -1.52
C GLY A 64 6.66 -2.50 -2.84
N SER A 65 7.71 -3.30 -2.94
CA SER A 65 8.40 -3.47 -4.23
C SER A 65 8.88 -4.89 -4.44
N GLY A 66 8.57 -5.48 -5.58
CA GLY A 66 8.99 -6.86 -5.81
C GLY A 66 8.20 -7.60 -6.85
N ARG A 67 7.79 -8.82 -6.52
CA ARG A 67 7.10 -9.69 -7.47
C ARG A 67 6.00 -10.47 -6.80
N GLY A 68 4.76 -10.16 -7.15
CA GLY A 68 3.58 -10.79 -6.57
C GLY A 68 3.28 -10.26 -5.18
N ASP A 69 3.64 -9.01 -4.90
CA ASP A 69 3.48 -8.41 -3.59
C ASP A 69 2.06 -7.82 -3.45
N SER A 70 1.57 -7.78 -2.22
CA SER A 70 0.30 -7.15 -1.87
C SER A 70 0.54 -5.96 -0.96
N VAL A 71 0.11 -4.77 -1.37
CA VAL A 71 0.30 -3.52 -0.63
C VAL A 71 -1.07 -2.90 -0.34
N ALA A 72 -1.36 -2.66 0.94
CA ALA A 72 -2.65 -2.14 1.38
C ALA A 72 -2.51 -0.98 2.36
N GLY A 73 -3.26 0.10 2.13
CA GLY A 73 -3.43 1.19 3.09
C GLY A 73 -4.90 1.42 3.42
N SER A 74 -5.18 1.80 4.66
CA SER A 74 -6.53 2.20 5.05
C SER A 74 -6.55 3.30 6.10
N GLY A 75 -7.29 4.38 5.84
CA GLY A 75 -7.26 5.50 6.78
C GLY A 75 -7.67 6.84 6.20
N ARG A 76 -6.90 7.87 6.54
CA ARG A 76 -7.13 9.22 6.03
C ARG A 76 -5.82 9.87 5.66
N GLY A 77 -5.72 10.28 4.40
CA GLY A 77 -4.54 10.96 3.88
C GLY A 77 -3.36 10.02 3.74
N ASP A 78 -3.62 8.74 3.53
CA ASP A 78 -2.57 7.73 3.43
C ASP A 78 -2.01 7.68 2.00
N SER A 79 -0.73 7.34 1.88
CA SER A 79 -0.07 7.12 0.60
C SER A 79 0.29 5.65 0.46
N VAL A 80 -0.17 5.00 -0.60
CA VAL A 80 0.03 3.57 -0.86
C VAL A 80 0.69 3.41 -2.22
N ALA A 81 1.87 2.80 -2.26
CA ALA A 81 2.65 2.61 -3.47
C ALA A 81 3.09 1.16 -3.63
N GLY A 82 2.95 0.61 -4.83
CA GLY A 82 3.56 -0.68 -5.20
C GLY A 82 4.35 -0.56 -6.49
N SER A 83 5.46 -1.28 -6.59
CA SER A 83 6.20 -1.36 -7.86
C SER A 83 6.80 -2.74 -8.10
N GLY A 84 6.61 -3.28 -9.30
CA GLY A 84 7.17 -4.59 -9.58
C GLY A 84 6.49 -5.34 -10.72
N ARG A 85 6.17 -6.62 -10.46
CA ARG A 85 5.50 -7.46 -11.45
C ARG A 85 4.48 -8.37 -10.79
N GLY A 86 3.22 -8.16 -11.14
CA GLY A 86 2.10 -8.93 -10.64
C GLY A 86 1.67 -8.48 -9.26
N ASP A 87 1.93 -7.23 -8.91
CA ASP A 87 1.65 -6.70 -7.59
C ASP A 87 0.21 -6.20 -7.48
N SER A 88 -0.36 -6.25 -6.29
CA SER A 88 -1.69 -5.74 -5.99
C SER A 88 -1.58 -4.60 -4.99
N VAL A 89 -2.02 -3.40 -5.38
CA VAL A 89 -1.95 -2.18 -4.57
C VAL A 89 -3.37 -1.70 -4.29
N ALA A 90 -3.72 -1.51 -3.02
CA ALA A 90 -5.05 -1.07 -2.62
C ALA A 90 -4.99 0.03 -1.56
N GLY A 91 -5.78 1.08 -1.73
CA GLY A 91 -6.03 2.09 -0.70
C GLY A 91 -7.53 2.23 -0.42
N SER A 92 -7.88 2.49 0.84
CA SER A 92 -9.26 2.78 1.21
C SER A 92 -9.39 3.80 2.33
N GLY A 93 -10.22 4.82 2.13
CA GLY A 93 -10.35 5.84 3.15
C GLY A 93 -10.85 7.18 2.66
N ARG A 94 -10.16 8.24 3.08
CA ARG A 94 -10.49 9.61 2.66
C ARG A 94 -9.22 10.39 2.37
N GLY A 95 -9.08 10.79 1.11
CA GLY A 95 -7.98 11.63 0.66
C GLY A 95 -6.70 10.82 0.45
N ASP A 96 -6.84 9.52 0.15
CA ASP A 96 -5.70 8.63 0.03
C ASP A 96 -5.14 8.69 -1.39
N SER A 97 -3.83 8.53 -1.53
CA SER A 97 -3.13 8.43 -2.81
C SER A 97 -2.66 7.00 -3.03
N VAL A 98 -3.08 6.36 -4.12
CA VAL A 98 -2.75 4.97 -4.44
C VAL A 98 -2.04 4.93 -5.78
N ALA A 99 -0.81 4.40 -5.82
CA ALA A 99 -0.01 4.30 -7.02
C ALA A 99 0.53 2.88 -7.22
N GLY A 100 0.49 2.37 -8.45
CA GLY A 100 1.17 1.14 -8.82
C GLY A 100 1.96 1.30 -10.11
N SER A 101 3.14 0.69 -10.20
CA SER A 101 3.93 0.71 -11.43
C SER A 101 4.60 -0.63 -11.70
N GLY A 102 4.33 -1.21 -12.86
CA GLY A 102 4.88 -2.53 -13.16
C GLY A 102 4.05 -3.31 -14.16
N ARG A 103 4.50 -4.53 -14.44
CA ARG A 103 3.85 -5.39 -15.43
C ARG A 103 2.89 -6.37 -14.76
N GLY A 104 1.62 -6.30 -15.15
CA GLY A 104 0.56 -7.16 -14.63
C GLY A 104 0.08 -6.74 -13.24
N ASP A 105 0.37 -5.50 -12.83
CA ASP A 105 -0.04 -5.02 -11.51
C ASP A 105 -1.51 -4.60 -11.52
N SER A 106 -2.13 -4.63 -10.35
CA SER A 106 -3.49 -4.17 -10.12
C SER A 106 -3.50 -3.06 -9.08
N VAL A 107 -4.15 -1.94 -9.36
CA VAL A 107 -4.22 -0.78 -8.47
C VAL A 107 -5.66 -0.43 -8.18
N ALA A 108 -6.03 -0.36 -6.91
CA ALA A 108 -7.39 -0.07 -6.47
C ALA A 108 -7.45 1.05 -5.43
N GLY A 109 -8.35 2.02 -5.62
CA GLY A 109 -8.69 3.01 -4.59
C GLY A 109 -10.18 3.03 -4.31
N SER A 110 -10.55 3.19 -3.04
CA SER A 110 -11.95 3.35 -2.64
C SER A 110 -12.12 4.30 -1.46
N GLY A 111 -12.78 5.42 -1.70
CA GLY A 111 -12.90 6.43 -0.67
C GLY A 111 -13.27 7.79 -1.23
N ARG A 112 -13.44 8.76 -0.34
CA ARG A 112 -13.80 10.13 -0.73
C ARG A 112 -12.52 10.95 -0.94
N GLY A 113 -12.35 11.48 -2.15
CA GLY A 113 -11.19 12.32 -2.47
C GLY A 113 -9.91 11.53 -2.71
N ASP A 114 -10.02 10.21 -2.93
CA ASP A 114 -8.86 9.38 -3.21
C ASP A 114 -8.39 9.59 -4.65
N SER A 115 -7.08 9.54 -4.84
CA SER A 115 -6.44 9.59 -6.14
C SER A 115 -5.80 8.25 -6.42
N VAL A 116 -6.07 7.68 -7.59
CA VAL A 116 -5.45 6.44 -8.04
C VAL A 116 -4.60 6.75 -9.26
N ALA A 117 -3.38 6.25 -9.30
CA ALA A 117 -2.46 6.37 -10.41
C ALA A 117 -1.82 5.02 -10.73
N GLY A 118 -1.35 4.87 -11.95
CA GLY A 118 -0.36 3.84 -12.19
C GLY A 118 0.15 3.83 -13.62
N SER A 119 1.23 3.08 -13.81
CA SER A 119 2.09 3.15 -15.00
C SER A 119 2.61 1.76 -15.39
N GLY A 120 2.77 1.52 -16.69
CA GLY A 120 3.05 0.20 -17.26
C GLY A 120 1.78 -0.62 -17.48
N ASP A 121 1.95 -1.89 -17.83
CA ASP A 121 0.84 -2.82 -18.11
C ASP A 121 0.04 -3.14 -16.83
N ILE A 122 -0.85 -2.23 -16.41
CA ILE A 122 -1.58 -2.35 -15.14
C ILE A 122 -3.10 -2.38 -15.31
N THR A 123 -3.79 -2.99 -14.34
CA THR A 123 -5.23 -2.90 -14.19
C THR A 123 -5.57 -1.89 -13.09
N LYS A 124 -6.24 -0.79 -13.44
CA LYS A 124 -6.64 0.25 -12.48
C LYS A 124 -8.13 0.19 -12.15
N ARG A 125 -8.49 0.38 -10.87
CA ARG A 125 -9.88 0.47 -10.41
C ARG A 125 -10.08 1.55 -9.36
N GLU A 126 -11.07 2.40 -9.58
CA GLU A 126 -11.44 3.45 -8.63
C GLU A 126 -12.94 3.32 -8.31
N LYS A 127 -13.28 3.06 -7.04
CA LYS A 127 -14.68 3.10 -6.58
C LYS A 127 -14.96 4.46 -5.94
N ARG A 128 -15.54 5.38 -6.72
CA ARG A 128 -16.03 6.67 -6.22
C ARG A 128 -17.42 6.53 -5.60
N ASN A 129 -17.59 7.01 -4.37
CA ASN A 129 -18.91 7.14 -3.74
C ASN A 129 -19.62 8.35 -4.38
N LYS A 130 -20.68 8.09 -5.16
CA LYS A 130 -21.27 8.98 -6.17
C LYS A 130 -21.66 10.38 -5.64
N ASN A 131 -21.13 11.40 -6.29
CA ASN A 131 -21.80 12.68 -6.63
C ASN A 131 -21.06 13.28 -7.86
N GLY A 132 -21.17 12.62 -9.01
CA GLY A 132 -20.53 13.06 -10.26
C GLY A 132 -20.27 11.90 -11.20
N SER A 133 -20.99 11.91 -12.33
CA SER A 133 -20.90 10.94 -13.42
C SER A 133 -19.47 10.74 -13.94
N GLN A 134 -19.00 9.49 -14.02
CA GLN A 134 -18.48 8.88 -15.25
C GLN A 134 -18.00 7.44 -14.99
N GLY A 135 -18.37 6.55 -15.92
CA GLY A 135 -18.20 5.10 -15.85
C GLY A 135 -16.74 4.65 -15.73
N GLY A 136 -16.56 3.50 -15.06
CA GLY A 136 -15.27 2.82 -14.98
C GLY A 136 -14.81 2.45 -16.39
N ARG A 137 -13.78 3.14 -16.87
CA ARG A 137 -13.07 2.76 -18.09
C ARG A 137 -11.99 1.76 -17.73
N LYS A 138 -12.09 0.55 -18.31
CA LYS A 138 -10.96 -0.37 -18.42
C LYS A 138 -10.00 0.25 -19.43
N LEU A 139 -8.94 0.89 -18.94
CA LEU A 139 -7.84 1.38 -19.77
C LEU A 139 -6.70 0.39 -19.61
N HIS A 140 -6.34 -0.29 -20.70
CA HIS A 140 -4.98 -0.79 -20.86
C HIS A 140 -4.13 0.42 -21.26
N MET A 141 -3.05 0.70 -20.54
CA MET A 141 -2.01 1.64 -20.96
C MET A 141 -0.68 0.91 -20.94
#